data_AF-A0A8J4GZ73-F1
#
_entry.id   AF-A0A8J4GZ73-F1
#
_cell.length_a   1.000
_cell.length_b   1.000
_cell.length_c   1.000
_cell.angle_alpha   90.00
_cell.angle_beta   90.00
_cell.angle_gamma   90.00
#
_symmetry.space_group_name_H-M   'P 1'
#
loop_
_entity.id
_entity.type
_entity.pdbx_description
1 polymer ?
#
loop_
_entity_poly.entity_id
_entity_poly.type
_entity_poly.pdbx_seq_one_letter_code
_entity_poly.pdbx_strand_id
1 'polypeptide(L)'
;MKISDFQTKDVINIVDGKKLGQISDLELDLRQGRIESIVVPSTGKFFGLFGSASEVVIPWRSIVKIGMDVVLVKLDDSRMYRNPEEHETGTDVYRAYKTNQ
;
A
#
# COMPACT_ATOMS: atom_id res chain seq x y z
N MET A 1 -1.83 -16.01 9.97
CA MET A 1 -2.38 -14.65 10.13
C MET A 1 -3.33 -14.42 8.98
N LYS A 2 -4.55 -13.96 9.24
CA LYS A 2 -5.51 -13.63 8.18
C LYS A 2 -5.22 -12.23 7.64
N ILE A 3 -5.62 -11.96 6.41
CA ILE A 3 -5.53 -10.61 5.83
C ILE A 3 -6.31 -9.60 6.67
N SER A 4 -7.46 -10.01 7.21
CA SER A 4 -8.25 -9.20 8.15
C SER A 4 -7.47 -8.75 9.39
N ASP A 5 -6.49 -9.53 9.84
CA ASP A 5 -5.67 -9.19 11.01
C ASP A 5 -4.62 -8.13 10.68
N PHE A 6 -4.25 -8.00 9.40
CA PHE A 6 -3.37 -6.94 8.89
C PHE A 6 -4.13 -5.64 8.67
N GLN A 7 -5.36 -5.72 8.16
CA GLN A 7 -6.18 -4.54 7.85
C GLN A 7 -6.52 -3.68 9.08
N THR A 8 -6.47 -4.25 10.28
CA THR A 8 -6.70 -3.51 11.54
C THR A 8 -5.45 -2.82 12.08
N LYS A 9 -4.26 -3.07 11.51
CA LYS A 9 -3.00 -2.55 12.04
C LYS A 9 -2.69 -1.17 11.48
N ASP A 10 -2.18 -0.32 12.36
CA ASP A 10 -1.67 1.00 11.97
C ASP A 10 -0.26 0.86 11.38
N VAL A 11 -0.01 1.56 10.27
CA VAL A 11 1.30 1.59 9.61
C VAL A 11 2.03 2.86 10.03
N ILE A 12 3.19 2.70 10.67
CA ILE A 12 4.00 3.79 11.20
C ILE A 12 5.38 3.79 10.53
N ASN A 13 5.79 4.93 9.99
CA ASN A 13 7.14 5.10 9.49
C ASN A 13 8.12 5.33 10.64
N ILE A 14 9.18 4.52 10.72
CA ILE A 14 10.18 4.64 11.78
C ILE A 14 11.14 5.82 11.59
N VAL A 15 11.20 6.39 10.39
CA VAL A 15 12.12 7.51 10.08
C VAL A 15 11.63 8.79 10.73
N ASP A 16 10.34 9.09 10.61
CA ASP A 16 9.73 10.33 11.11
C ASP A 16 8.65 10.11 12.20
N GLY A 17 8.32 8.85 12.51
CA GLY A 17 7.30 8.48 13.49
C GLY A 17 5.86 8.70 13.02
N LYS A 18 5.63 9.08 11.76
CA LYS A 18 4.27 9.40 11.29
C LYS A 18 3.43 8.15 11.04
N LYS A 19 2.14 8.27 11.36
CA LYS A 19 1.12 7.31 10.95
C LYS A 19 0.74 7.53 9.50
N LEU A 20 0.95 6.51 8.67
CA LEU A 20 0.63 6.53 7.23
C LEU A 20 -0.85 6.18 6.99
N GLY A 21 -1.41 5.30 7.83
CA GLY A 21 -2.79 4.84 7.72
C GLY A 21 -2.93 3.39 8.20
N GLN A 22 -4.01 2.74 7.79
CA GLN A 22 -4.23 1.30 7.98
C GLN A 22 -4.11 0.57 6.65
N ILE A 23 -3.80 -0.72 6.67
CA ILE A 23 -3.63 -1.48 5.43
C ILE A 23 -4.99 -1.67 4.76
N SER A 24 -5.15 -1.19 3.53
CA SER A 24 -6.36 -1.42 2.73
C SER A 24 -6.26 -2.73 1.95
N ASP A 25 -5.11 -2.96 1.30
CA ASP A 25 -4.91 -4.09 0.39
C ASP A 25 -3.48 -4.65 0.41
N LEU A 26 -3.28 -5.81 -0.22
CA LEU A 26 -2.01 -6.53 -0.37
C LEU A 26 -1.79 -6.92 -1.84
N GLU A 27 -0.64 -6.55 -2.41
CA GLU A 27 -0.26 -7.03 -3.74
C GLU A 27 0.48 -8.37 -3.64
N LEU A 28 0.08 -9.33 -4.48
CA LEU A 28 0.63 -10.68 -4.49
C LEU A 28 1.35 -10.97 -5.81
N ASP A 29 2.57 -11.51 -5.74
CA ASP A 29 3.15 -12.24 -6.85
C ASP A 29 2.48 -13.61 -6.96
N LEU A 30 1.59 -13.76 -7.94
CA LEU A 30 0.85 -15.00 -8.20
C LEU A 30 1.73 -16.14 -8.71
N ARG A 31 2.92 -15.86 -9.24
CA ARG A 31 3.86 -16.90 -9.71
C ARG A 31 4.57 -17.53 -8.53
N GLN A 32 4.91 -16.73 -7.51
CA GLN A 32 5.65 -17.18 -6.33
C GLN A 32 4.78 -17.40 -5.09
N GLY A 33 3.53 -16.95 -5.10
CA GLY A 33 2.62 -16.99 -3.95
C GLY A 33 3.09 -16.12 -2.78
N ARG A 34 3.75 -14.99 -3.06
CA ARG A 34 4.36 -14.11 -2.05
C ARG A 34 3.72 -12.73 -2.08
N ILE A 35 3.71 -12.05 -0.93
CA ILE A 35 3.26 -10.67 -0.84
C ILE A 35 4.42 -9.77 -1.31
N GLU A 36 4.15 -8.94 -2.31
CA GLU A 36 5.09 -7.98 -2.88
C GLU A 36 5.02 -6.63 -2.16
N SER A 37 3.80 -6.18 -1.83
CA SER A 37 3.58 -4.87 -1.20
C SER A 37 2.30 -4.83 -0.38
N ILE A 38 2.20 -3.83 0.50
CA ILE A 38 0.98 -3.46 1.22
C ILE A 38 0.52 -2.09 0.74
N VAL A 39 -0.79 -1.90 0.59
CA VAL A 39 -1.39 -0.63 0.18
C VAL A 39 -1.98 0.04 1.40
N VAL A 40 -1.66 1.32 1.58
CA VAL A 40 -2.14 2.14 2.69
C VAL A 40 -2.78 3.41 2.13
N PRO A 41 -4.06 3.70 2.38
CA PRO A 41 -4.67 4.95 1.98
C PRO A 41 -4.09 6.07 2.85
N SER A 42 -3.50 7.10 2.23
CA SER A 42 -2.94 8.24 2.93
C SER A 42 -4.05 8.99 3.67
N THR A 43 -4.05 8.89 5.00
CA THR A 43 -5.04 9.56 5.86
C THR A 43 -4.50 10.90 6.31
N GLY A 44 -4.16 11.79 5.38
CA GLY A 44 -3.67 13.11 5.77
C GLY A 44 -3.19 13.98 4.62
N LYS A 45 -3.56 15.26 4.69
CA LYS A 45 -3.09 16.37 3.85
C LYS A 45 -1.59 16.67 4.08
N PHE A 46 -0.72 15.68 3.99
CA PHE A 46 0.71 15.86 4.05
C PHE A 46 1.29 15.80 2.64
N PHE A 47 1.98 16.88 2.29
CA PHE A 47 2.68 17.18 1.03
C PHE A 47 1.84 17.74 -0.13
N GLY A 48 1.44 19.01 0.04
CA GLY A 48 1.64 20.05 -0.99
C GLY A 48 0.92 19.86 -2.32
N LEU A 49 -0.33 20.32 -2.37
CA LEU A 49 -1.07 20.70 -3.58
C LEU A 49 -1.52 19.55 -4.50
N PHE A 50 -2.82 19.62 -4.82
CA PHE A 50 -3.62 18.81 -5.74
C PHE A 50 -4.26 17.54 -5.17
N GLY A 51 -5.58 17.53 -5.31
CA GLY A 51 -6.47 16.52 -4.79
C GLY A 51 -6.45 15.25 -5.63
N SER A 52 -6.22 14.14 -4.94
CA SER A 52 -6.89 12.86 -5.12
C SER A 52 -6.54 12.06 -3.85
N ALA A 53 -7.38 11.10 -3.45
CA ALA A 53 -7.00 10.21 -2.36
C ALA A 53 -5.71 9.48 -2.79
N SER A 54 -4.56 9.82 -2.19
CA SER A 54 -3.29 9.20 -2.55
C SER A 54 -3.09 7.92 -1.75
N GLU A 55 -2.92 6.81 -2.45
CA GLU A 55 -2.52 5.54 -1.84
C GLU A 55 -1.00 5.46 -1.77
N VAL A 56 -0.47 4.86 -0.72
CA VAL A 56 0.95 4.59 -0.53
C VAL A 56 1.17 3.10 -0.67
N VAL A 57 1.91 2.71 -1.70
CA VAL A 57 2.33 1.32 -1.92
C VAL A 57 3.66 1.09 -1.22
N ILE A 58 3.67 0.21 -0.23
CA ILE A 58 4.82 -0.06 0.62
C ILE A 58 5.35 -1.45 0.29
N PRO A 59 6.55 -1.58 -0.32
CA PRO A 59 7.14 -2.87 -0.61
C PRO A 59 7.31 -3.72 0.65
N TRP A 60 7.10 -5.03 0.56
CA TRP A 60 7.23 -5.96 1.68
C TRP A 60 8.62 -5.89 2.35
N ARG A 61 9.66 -5.66 1.54
CA ARG A 61 11.05 -5.46 2.00
C ARG A 61 11.25 -4.24 2.90
N SER A 62 10.32 -3.28 2.88
CA SER A 62 10.38 -2.07 3.69
C SER A 62 9.73 -2.26 5.07
N ILE A 63 9.06 -3.40 5.30
CA ILE A 63 8.50 -3.75 6.60
C ILE A 63 9.64 -4.15 7.54
N VAL A 64 9.76 -3.43 8.64
CA VAL A 64 10.78 -3.67 9.67
C VAL A 64 10.27 -4.63 10.74
N LYS A 65 9.00 -4.46 11.14
CA LYS A 65 8.38 -5.29 12.17
C LYS A 65 6.87 -5.30 12.03
N ILE A 66 6.27 -6.47 12.19
CA ILE A 66 4.82 -6.64 12.34
C ILE A 66 4.55 -6.94 13.82
N GLY A 67 3.91 -5.99 14.49
CA GLY A 67 3.44 -6.13 15.87
C GLY A 67 1.99 -6.60 15.96
N MET A 68 1.46 -6.60 17.18
CA MET A 68 0.06 -6.92 17.43
C MET A 68 -0.87 -5.85 16.85
N ASP A 69 -0.55 -4.58 17.06
CA ASP A 69 -1.41 -3.45 16.65
C ASP A 69 -0.79 -2.59 15.54
N VAL A 70 0.53 -2.68 15.35
CA VAL A 70 1.29 -1.76 14.50
C VAL A 70 2.22 -2.51 13.56
N VAL A 71 2.31 -2.02 12.31
CA VAL A 71 3.34 -2.40 11.34
C VAL A 71 4.33 -1.23 11.22
N LEU A 72 5.59 -1.51 11.54
CA LEU A 72 6.69 -0.55 11.41
C LEU A 72 7.32 -0.69 10.03
N VAL A 73 7.42 0.43 9.32
CA VAL A 73 8.03 0.50 7.98
C VAL A 73 9.15 1.52 7.97
N LYS A 74 10.15 1.31 7.11
CA LYS A 74 11.20 2.29 6.86
C LYS A 74 11.07 2.83 5.44
N LEU A 75 10.53 4.04 5.32
CA LEU A 75 10.41 4.74 4.05
C LEU A 75 11.28 5.99 4.09
N ASP A 76 12.25 6.07 3.18
CA ASP A 76 13.06 7.25 2.96
C ASP A 76 12.28 8.18 2.00
N ASP A 77 11.96 9.40 2.46
CA ASP A 77 10.90 10.34 2.01
C ASP A 77 10.93 10.79 0.52
N SER A 78 11.73 10.17 -0.36
CA SER A 78 12.06 10.73 -1.68
C SER A 78 11.53 9.98 -2.91
N ARG A 79 11.01 8.74 -2.81
CA ARG A 79 10.73 7.93 -4.03
C ARG A 79 9.48 7.05 -4.04
N MET A 80 8.69 7.01 -2.95
CA MET A 80 7.63 6.00 -2.81
C MET A 80 6.20 6.53 -2.96
N TYR A 81 6.03 7.84 -3.21
CA TYR A 81 4.75 8.41 -3.62
C TYR A 81 4.57 8.22 -5.14
N ARG A 82 4.44 6.97 -5.60
CA ARG A 82 4.11 6.70 -7.00
C ARG A 82 2.69 7.19 -7.27
N ASN A 83 2.56 8.08 -8.24
CA ASN A 83 1.26 8.47 -8.79
C ASN A 83 0.59 7.20 -9.36
N PRO A 84 -0.66 6.87 -8.98
CA PRO A 84 -1.41 5.74 -9.53
C PRO A 84 -1.54 5.73 -11.07
N GLU A 85 -1.28 6.87 -11.72
CA GLU A 85 -1.38 7.04 -13.18
C GLU A 85 -0.29 6.30 -13.99
N GLU A 86 0.74 5.70 -13.37
CA GLU A 86 1.74 4.90 -14.11
C GLU A 86 1.36 3.42 -14.37
N HIS A 87 0.17 2.98 -13.93
CA HIS A 87 -0.28 1.59 -14.12
C HIS A 87 -1.39 1.44 -15.20
N GLU A 88 -1.17 1.95 -16.41
CA GLU A 88 -2.01 1.67 -17.59
C GLU A 88 -1.79 0.28 -18.22
N THR A 89 -1.40 -0.75 -17.45
CA THR A 89 -1.26 -2.13 -18.01
C THR A 89 -2.03 -3.22 -17.28
N GLY A 90 -2.82 -2.88 -16.24
CA GLY A 90 -3.60 -3.87 -15.46
C GLY A 90 -5.12 -3.80 -15.62
N THR A 91 -5.66 -2.66 -16.07
CA THR A 91 -7.11 -2.38 -16.09
C THR A 91 -7.85 -3.00 -17.28
N ASP A 92 -7.17 -3.28 -18.39
CA ASP A 92 -7.80 -3.89 -19.57
C ASP A 92 -8.22 -5.35 -19.34
N VAL A 93 -7.51 -6.07 -18.47
CA VAL A 93 -7.84 -7.46 -18.14
C VAL A 93 -9.15 -7.53 -17.35
N TYR A 94 -9.35 -6.63 -16.38
CA TYR A 94 -10.59 -6.61 -15.56
C TYR A 94 -11.84 -6.19 -16.37
N ARG A 95 -11.69 -5.36 -17.39
CA ARG A 95 -12.80 -5.04 -18.31
C ARG A 95 -13.14 -6.22 -19.21
N ALA A 96 -12.15 -6.97 -19.68
CA ALA A 96 -12.36 -8.14 -20.54
C ALA A 96 -13.16 -9.26 -19.85
N TYR A 97 -13.02 -9.44 -18.53
CA TYR A 97 -13.81 -10.43 -17.78
C TYR A 97 -15.28 -10.04 -17.60
N LYS A 98 -15.60 -8.74 -17.55
CA LYS A 98 -16.96 -8.26 -17.26
C LYS A 98 -17.82 -8.03 -18.52
N THR A 99 -17.22 -8.04 -19.70
CA THR A 99 -17.96 -7.89 -20.99
C THR A 99 -18.34 -9.24 -21.62
N ASN A 100 -17.83 -10.35 -21.09
CA ASN A 100 -18.13 -11.71 -21.59
C ASN A 100 -19.06 -12.51 -20.65
N GLN A 101 -19.91 -11.84 -19.88
CA GLN A 101 -20.95 -12.48 -19.06
C GLN A 101 -22.32 -11.87 -19.34
#